data_AF-A0A343YPT8-F1
#
_entry.id   AF-A0A343YPT8-F1
#
_cell.length_a   1.000
_cell.length_b   1.000
_cell.length_c   1.000
_cell.angle_alpha   90.00
_cell.angle_beta   90.00
_cell.angle_gamma   90.00
#
_symmetry.space_group_name_H-M   'P 1'
#
loop_
_entity.id
_entity.type
_entity.pdbx_description
1 polymer ?
#
loop_
_entity_poly.entity_id
_entity_poly.type
_entity_poly.pdbx_seq_one_letter_code
_entity_poly.pdbx_strand_id
1 'polypeptide(L)'
;MRRLPVYLLIDTSGSMRGESIHSVNVGVQAMLSALRQDPYALESVHISIITYDNEAREYVPLTALADFQFSDIEVPSAGGTFTGAALECLIQCVDRDIRRSDGEQKGDWRPLVFLMTDGTPSDAWAYGEAVKEVQRRSFGSIIACAVGPKAGHEHLKLLTDKVVALETLDSTAFSGFFKWVSASVASGSSSAGVTTDSDTLPPPPPEIQLVL
;
A
#
# COMPACT_ATOMS: atom_id res chain seq x y z
N MET A 1 -2.03 -3.85 -21.84
CA MET A 1 -1.79 -2.79 -20.84
C MET A 1 -1.11 -3.43 -19.64
N ARG A 2 -0.10 -2.79 -19.04
CA ARG A 2 0.59 -3.35 -17.85
C ARG A 2 -0.29 -3.13 -16.62
N ARG A 3 -0.38 -4.11 -15.71
CA ARG A 3 -1.12 -3.95 -14.46
C ARG A 3 -0.28 -3.16 -13.45
N LEU A 4 -0.93 -2.38 -12.60
CA LEU A 4 -0.34 -1.75 -11.43
C LEU A 4 -0.90 -2.43 -10.17
N PRO A 5 -0.14 -3.34 -9.53
CA PRO A 5 -0.56 -4.00 -8.30
C PRO A 5 -0.41 -3.07 -7.09
N VAL A 6 -1.45 -2.99 -6.27
CA VAL A 6 -1.51 -2.19 -5.04
C VAL A 6 -1.93 -3.11 -3.89
N TYR A 7 -1.12 -3.16 -2.85
CA TYR A 7 -1.39 -3.94 -1.64
C TYR A 7 -1.68 -3.01 -0.48
N LEU A 8 -2.85 -3.18 0.15
CA LEU A 8 -3.25 -2.46 1.35
C LEU A 8 -3.11 -3.40 2.54
N LEU A 9 -2.13 -3.15 3.40
CA LEU A 9 -1.96 -3.85 4.67
C LEU A 9 -2.68 -3.04 5.73
N ILE A 10 -3.79 -3.56 6.23
CA ILE A 10 -4.67 -2.88 7.17
C ILE A 10 -4.57 -3.57 8.52
N ASP A 11 -4.10 -2.82 9.51
CA ASP A 11 -4.08 -3.25 10.90
C ASP A 11 -5.52 -3.39 11.43
N THR A 12 -5.84 -4.57 11.95
CA THR A 12 -7.11 -4.90 12.61
C THR A 12 -6.90 -5.31 14.07
N SER A 13 -5.78 -4.91 14.67
CA SER A 13 -5.47 -5.15 16.08
C SER A 13 -6.39 -4.37 17.02
N GLY A 14 -6.31 -4.69 18.32
CA GLY A 14 -7.21 -4.11 19.32
C GLY A 14 -7.12 -2.58 19.44
N SER A 15 -5.96 -1.98 19.14
CA SER A 15 -5.77 -0.52 19.17
C SER A 15 -6.56 0.19 18.07
N MET A 16 -6.73 -0.47 16.92
CA MET A 16 -7.45 0.08 15.77
C MET A 16 -8.96 0.20 15.99
N ARG A 17 -9.50 -0.34 17.08
CA ARG A 17 -10.94 -0.36 17.34
C ARG A 17 -11.51 1.06 17.55
N GLY A 18 -12.57 1.38 16.83
CA GLY A 18 -13.29 2.65 16.93
C GLY A 18 -12.88 3.62 15.83
N GLU A 19 -12.41 4.80 16.20
CA GLU A 19 -12.13 5.89 15.26
C GLU A 19 -11.00 5.57 14.26
N SER A 20 -9.98 4.81 14.67
CA SER A 20 -8.85 4.43 13.82
C SER A 20 -9.31 3.61 12.62
N ILE A 21 -10.00 2.48 12.83
CA ILE A 21 -10.49 1.64 11.73
C ILE A 21 -11.57 2.35 10.90
N HIS A 22 -12.40 3.20 11.52
CA HIS A 22 -13.36 4.01 10.78
C HIS A 22 -12.67 4.98 9.81
N SER A 23 -11.61 5.66 10.27
CA SER A 23 -10.79 6.54 9.44
C SER A 23 -10.13 5.79 8.28
N VAL A 24 -9.66 4.56 8.53
CA VAL A 24 -9.11 3.69 7.47
C VAL A 24 -10.17 3.36 6.43
N ASN A 25 -11.36 2.92 6.84
CA ASN A 25 -12.46 2.61 5.92
C ASN A 25 -12.85 3.83 5.07
N VAL A 26 -12.99 5.00 5.69
CA VAL A 26 -13.28 6.26 4.97
C VAL A 26 -12.17 6.60 3.96
N GLY A 27 -10.89 6.48 4.36
CA GLY A 27 -9.75 6.73 3.48
C GLY A 27 -9.70 5.77 2.29
N VAL A 28 -9.91 4.47 2.51
CA VAL A 28 -9.94 3.46 1.45
C VAL A 28 -11.13 3.69 0.50
N GLN A 29 -12.32 4.00 1.02
CA GLN A 29 -13.48 4.32 0.17
C GLN A 29 -13.25 5.57 -0.68
N ALA A 30 -12.66 6.62 -0.10
CA ALA A 30 -12.32 7.83 -0.83
C ALA A 30 -11.29 7.57 -1.93
N MET A 31 -10.24 6.80 -1.63
CA MET A 31 -9.23 6.35 -2.59
C MET A 31 -9.86 5.58 -3.76
N LEU A 32 -10.69 4.56 -3.47
CA LEU A 32 -11.35 3.76 -4.50
C LEU A 32 -12.26 4.61 -5.38
N SER A 33 -12.97 5.56 -4.78
CA SER A 33 -13.83 6.50 -5.51
C SER A 33 -13.03 7.41 -6.45
N ALA A 34 -11.88 7.91 -6.00
CA ALA A 34 -10.99 8.74 -6.82
C ALA A 34 -10.37 7.94 -7.98
N LEU A 35 -9.90 6.72 -7.70
CA LEU A 35 -9.30 5.85 -8.71
C LEU A 35 -10.30 5.45 -9.80
N ARG A 36 -11.57 5.18 -9.45
CA ARG A 36 -12.62 4.85 -10.43
C ARG A 36 -12.99 6.01 -11.35
N GLN A 37 -12.65 7.25 -10.99
CA GLN A 37 -12.85 8.42 -11.86
C GLN A 37 -11.73 8.61 -12.89
N ASP A 38 -10.59 7.95 -12.72
CA ASP A 38 -9.47 7.98 -13.67
C ASP A 38 -9.56 6.74 -14.61
N PRO A 39 -9.83 6.94 -15.92
CA PRO A 39 -9.94 5.84 -16.87
C PRO A 39 -8.67 4.97 -16.95
N TYR A 40 -7.49 5.58 -16.81
CA TYR A 40 -6.23 4.84 -16.86
C TYR A 40 -6.07 3.96 -15.62
N ALA A 41 -6.41 4.49 -14.45
CA ALA A 41 -6.39 3.73 -13.21
C ALA A 41 -7.41 2.58 -13.23
N LEU A 42 -8.62 2.82 -13.75
CA LEU A 42 -9.68 1.82 -13.85
C LEU A 42 -9.26 0.58 -14.67
N GLU A 43 -8.47 0.77 -15.73
CA GLU A 43 -7.99 -0.31 -16.59
C GLU A 43 -6.70 -0.99 -16.10
N SER A 44 -5.88 -0.31 -15.30
CA SER A 44 -4.54 -0.79 -14.92
C SER A 44 -4.43 -1.26 -13.46
N VAL A 45 -5.15 -0.63 -12.53
CA VAL A 45 -4.98 -0.87 -11.09
C VAL A 45 -5.60 -2.20 -10.68
N HIS A 46 -4.84 -2.97 -9.91
CA HIS A 46 -5.30 -4.16 -9.22
C HIS A 46 -5.01 -4.01 -7.73
N ILE A 47 -5.98 -4.30 -6.87
CA ILE A 47 -5.90 -4.07 -5.43
C ILE A 47 -6.04 -5.41 -4.70
N SER A 48 -5.14 -5.65 -3.75
CA SER A 48 -5.23 -6.71 -2.74
C SER A 48 -5.32 -6.06 -1.35
N ILE A 49 -6.16 -6.61 -0.47
CA ILE A 49 -6.24 -6.20 0.93
C ILE A 49 -5.71 -7.35 1.78
N ILE A 50 -4.73 -7.03 2.63
CA ILE A 50 -4.22 -7.92 3.68
C ILE A 50 -4.63 -7.30 5.01
N THR A 51 -5.40 -8.03 5.82
CA THR A 51 -5.73 -7.62 7.19
C THR A 51 -4.83 -8.37 8.16
N TYR A 52 -4.43 -7.73 9.25
CA TYR A 52 -3.60 -8.41 10.25
C TYR A 52 -3.85 -7.95 11.68
N ASP A 53 -3.79 -8.91 12.61
CA ASP A 53 -3.83 -8.71 14.05
C ASP A 53 -2.86 -9.68 14.76
N ASN A 54 -3.36 -10.75 15.39
CA ASN A 54 -2.59 -11.91 15.85
C ASN A 54 -2.20 -12.85 14.70
N GLU A 55 -2.85 -12.70 13.55
CA GLU A 55 -2.53 -13.41 12.31
C GLU A 55 -2.62 -12.44 11.13
N ALA A 56 -1.97 -12.77 10.02
CA ALA A 56 -2.10 -12.02 8.78
C ALA A 56 -2.81 -12.87 7.73
N ARG A 57 -3.76 -12.27 7.01
CA ARG A 57 -4.51 -12.95 5.94
C ARG A 57 -4.78 -12.01 4.79
N GLU A 58 -4.72 -12.57 3.58
CA GLU A 58 -5.23 -11.91 2.38
C GLU A 58 -6.77 -11.90 2.45
N TYR A 59 -7.32 -10.74 2.79
CA TYR A 59 -8.76 -10.52 2.95
C TYR A 59 -9.44 -10.37 1.59
N VAL A 60 -8.81 -9.67 0.65
CA VAL A 60 -9.25 -9.59 -0.75
C VAL A 60 -8.06 -9.93 -1.64
N PRO A 61 -8.16 -10.94 -2.52
CA PRO A 61 -7.08 -11.28 -3.44
C PRO A 61 -6.83 -10.15 -4.44
N LEU A 62 -5.66 -10.15 -5.10
CA LEU A 62 -5.31 -9.12 -6.09
C LEU A 62 -6.35 -9.06 -7.23
N THR A 63 -7.24 -8.07 -7.17
CA THR A 63 -8.44 -7.96 -8.00
C THR A 63 -8.43 -6.67 -8.79
N ALA A 64 -8.85 -6.70 -10.05
CA ALA A 64 -8.94 -5.51 -10.91
C ALA A 64 -9.88 -4.46 -10.28
N LEU A 65 -9.51 -3.18 -10.36
CA LEU A 65 -10.30 -2.10 -9.75
C LEU A 65 -11.75 -2.03 -10.25
N ALA A 66 -11.99 -2.39 -11.52
CA ALA A 66 -13.32 -2.46 -12.11
C ALA A 66 -14.22 -3.51 -11.41
N ASP A 67 -13.64 -4.60 -10.93
CA ASP A 67 -14.34 -5.71 -10.28
C ASP A 67 -14.25 -5.64 -8.74
N PHE A 68 -13.39 -4.76 -8.21
CA PHE A 68 -13.11 -4.65 -6.79
C PHE A 68 -14.34 -4.14 -6.04
N GLN A 69 -14.83 -4.92 -5.07
CA GLN A 69 -15.92 -4.52 -4.18
C GLN A 69 -15.38 -4.35 -2.76
N PHE A 70 -15.48 -3.14 -2.23
CA PHE A 70 -15.04 -2.86 -0.88
C PHE A 70 -16.18 -3.07 0.11
N SER A 71 -15.88 -3.75 1.20
CA SER A 71 -16.70 -3.82 2.40
C SER A 71 -15.86 -3.31 3.55
N ASP A 72 -16.49 -2.56 4.46
CA ASP A 72 -15.81 -1.98 5.60
C ASP A 72 -15.09 -3.08 6.41
N ILE A 73 -13.84 -2.78 6.75
CA ILE A 73 -13.02 -3.66 7.57
C ILE A 73 -13.44 -3.47 9.03
N GLU A 74 -13.72 -4.58 9.70
CA GLU A 74 -14.04 -4.61 11.12
C GLU A 74 -12.85 -5.15 11.93
N VAL A 75 -12.75 -4.71 13.18
CA VAL A 75 -11.78 -5.24 14.15
C VAL A 75 -12.44 -6.40 14.90
N PRO A 76 -12.09 -7.66 14.60
CA PRO A 76 -12.86 -8.82 15.07
C PRO A 76 -12.59 -9.13 16.55
N SER A 77 -11.41 -8.80 17.06
CA SER A 77 -11.02 -9.11 18.44
C SER A 77 -9.98 -8.14 18.98
N ALA A 78 -9.76 -8.16 20.30
CA ALA A 78 -8.58 -7.53 20.88
C ALA A 78 -7.36 -8.41 20.58
N GLY A 79 -6.65 -8.10 19.49
CA GLY A 79 -5.41 -8.77 19.09
C GLY A 79 -4.19 -7.86 19.23
N GLY A 80 -3.01 -8.48 19.23
CA GLY A 80 -1.74 -7.79 19.04
C GLY A 80 -1.57 -7.29 17.60
N THR A 81 -0.43 -6.67 17.34
CA THR A 81 -0.12 -6.05 16.05
C THR A 81 1.04 -6.83 15.40
N PHE A 82 0.76 -7.98 14.77
CA PHE A 82 1.80 -8.83 14.17
C PHE A 82 2.17 -8.34 12.76
N THR A 83 2.80 -7.17 12.71
CA THR A 83 3.21 -6.53 11.45
C THR A 83 4.26 -7.34 10.71
N GLY A 84 5.12 -8.09 11.40
CA GLY A 84 6.07 -9.00 10.75
C GLY A 84 5.34 -10.08 9.95
N ALA A 85 4.34 -10.74 10.55
CA ALA A 85 3.49 -11.69 9.84
C ALA A 85 2.75 -11.06 8.65
N ALA A 86 2.33 -9.79 8.77
CA ALA A 86 1.70 -9.06 7.66
C ALA A 86 2.66 -8.85 6.48
N LEU A 87 3.91 -8.49 6.76
CA LEU A 87 4.94 -8.34 5.74
C LEU A 87 5.33 -9.67 5.08
N GLU A 88 5.36 -10.76 5.85
CA GLU A 88 5.54 -12.11 5.29
C GLU A 88 4.38 -12.51 4.38
N CYS A 89 3.14 -12.24 4.77
CA CYS A 89 1.96 -12.46 3.93
C CYS A 89 2.03 -11.63 2.64
N LEU A 90 2.41 -10.35 2.74
CA LEU A 90 2.64 -9.48 1.58
C LEU A 90 3.69 -10.08 0.64
N ILE A 91 4.83 -10.54 1.16
CA ILE A 91 5.88 -11.18 0.37
C ILE A 91 5.32 -12.38 -0.41
N GLN A 92 4.55 -13.24 0.26
CA GLN A 92 3.94 -14.41 -0.40
C GLN A 92 2.97 -14.01 -1.51
N CYS A 93 2.11 -13.00 -1.28
CA CYS A 93 1.18 -12.52 -2.29
C CYS A 93 1.91 -11.89 -3.48
N VAL A 94 2.92 -11.07 -3.22
CA VAL A 94 3.75 -10.42 -4.25
C VAL A 94 4.51 -11.44 -5.09
N ASP A 95 5.16 -12.41 -4.46
CA ASP A 95 5.91 -13.44 -5.19
C ASP A 95 4.99 -14.35 -6.03
N ARG A 96 3.74 -14.52 -5.60
CA ARG A 96 2.71 -15.30 -6.31
C ARG A 96 2.08 -14.53 -7.48
N ASP A 97 1.74 -13.25 -7.29
CA ASP A 97 0.84 -12.53 -8.19
C ASP A 97 1.54 -11.65 -9.22
N ILE A 98 2.75 -11.17 -8.91
CA ILE A 98 3.48 -10.23 -9.76
C ILE A 98 4.08 -10.95 -10.96
N ARG A 99 3.64 -10.53 -12.15
CA ARG A 99 4.19 -11.00 -13.43
C ARG A 99 5.43 -10.20 -13.75
N ARG A 100 6.59 -10.85 -13.76
CA ARG A 100 7.84 -10.23 -14.21
C ARG A 100 7.86 -10.16 -15.72
N SER A 101 8.52 -9.13 -16.27
CA SER A 101 8.75 -9.08 -17.71
C SER A 101 9.60 -10.27 -18.13
N ASP A 102 9.17 -10.96 -19.18
CA ASP A 102 10.03 -11.84 -19.96
C ASP A 102 10.40 -11.10 -21.26
N GLY A 103 11.43 -11.55 -21.97
CA GLY A 103 11.98 -10.82 -23.13
C GLY A 103 10.97 -10.52 -24.26
N GLU A 104 9.76 -11.09 -24.20
CA GLU A 104 8.69 -10.90 -25.19
C GLU A 104 7.52 -10.05 -24.66
N GLN A 105 7.19 -10.12 -23.36
CA GLN A 105 6.06 -9.41 -22.76
C GLN A 105 6.48 -8.52 -21.59
N LYS A 106 6.01 -7.27 -21.62
CA LYS A 106 6.14 -6.38 -20.47
C LYS A 106 5.28 -6.91 -19.31
N GLY A 107 5.91 -7.18 -18.18
CA GLY A 107 5.25 -7.60 -16.95
C GLY A 107 4.52 -6.46 -16.25
N ASP A 108 4.11 -6.71 -15.02
CA ASP A 108 3.44 -5.71 -14.18
C ASP A 108 4.38 -4.54 -13.84
N TRP A 109 3.80 -3.41 -13.48
CA TRP A 109 4.53 -2.35 -12.80
C TRP A 109 4.97 -2.81 -11.42
N ARG A 110 6.01 -2.16 -10.88
CA ARG A 110 6.46 -2.47 -9.52
C ARG A 110 5.32 -2.20 -8.54
N PRO A 111 5.02 -3.14 -7.63
CA PRO A 111 3.89 -3.03 -6.72
C PRO A 111 4.02 -1.84 -5.78
N LEU A 112 2.88 -1.27 -5.42
CA LEU A 112 2.76 -0.26 -4.37
C LEU A 112 2.19 -0.89 -3.11
N VAL A 113 2.69 -0.49 -1.96
CA VAL A 113 2.28 -1.02 -0.66
C VAL A 113 1.90 0.12 0.26
N PHE A 114 0.73 0.02 0.88
CA PHE A 114 0.27 0.93 1.92
C PHE A 114 0.09 0.13 3.21
N LEU A 115 0.88 0.45 4.22
CA LEU A 115 0.73 -0.10 5.57
C LEU A 115 -0.06 0.91 6.40
N MET A 116 -1.25 0.54 6.90
CA MET A 116 -2.10 1.39 7.73
C MET A 116 -2.14 0.82 9.14
N THR A 117 -1.54 1.51 10.10
CA THR A 117 -1.43 1.03 11.50
C THR A 117 -1.32 2.20 12.47
N ASP A 118 -1.89 2.02 13.66
CA ASP A 118 -1.72 2.93 14.82
C ASP A 118 -0.69 2.41 15.83
N GLY A 119 -0.02 1.30 15.51
CA GLY A 119 0.64 0.45 16.49
C GLY A 119 2.14 0.27 16.29
N THR A 120 2.76 -0.31 17.31
CA THR A 120 4.12 -0.85 17.29
C THR A 120 4.04 -2.35 17.05
N PRO A 121 4.88 -2.93 16.17
CA PRO A 121 4.89 -4.38 15.93
C PRO A 121 5.07 -5.15 17.24
N SER A 122 4.11 -6.01 17.56
CA SER A 122 4.18 -6.89 18.75
C SER A 122 5.13 -8.07 18.53
N ASP A 123 5.49 -8.35 17.28
CA ASP A 123 6.38 -9.40 16.80
C ASP A 123 7.72 -8.83 16.30
N ALA A 124 8.32 -7.92 17.08
CA ALA A 124 9.47 -7.10 16.66
C ALA A 124 10.64 -7.85 16.00
N TRP A 125 10.95 -9.08 16.45
CA TRP A 125 11.99 -9.90 15.81
C TRP A 125 11.59 -10.34 14.39
N ALA A 126 10.39 -10.90 14.23
CA ALA A 126 9.86 -11.29 12.93
C ALA A 126 9.70 -10.08 12.00
N TYR A 127 9.23 -8.95 12.54
CA TYR A 127 9.17 -7.68 11.83
C TYR A 127 10.52 -7.26 11.26
N GLY A 128 11.59 -7.30 12.08
CA GLY A 128 12.94 -6.94 11.63
C GLY A 128 13.46 -7.83 10.49
N GLU A 129 13.17 -9.13 10.52
CA GLU A 129 13.54 -10.05 9.43
C GLU A 129 12.69 -9.82 8.18
N ALA A 130 11.38 -9.64 8.33
CA ALA A 130 10.47 -9.41 7.22
C ALA A 130 10.77 -8.07 6.51
N VAL A 131 11.14 -7.02 7.24
CA VAL A 131 11.58 -5.74 6.65
C VAL A 131 12.78 -5.93 5.72
N LYS A 132 13.78 -6.73 6.13
CA LYS A 132 14.95 -7.02 5.28
C LYS A 132 14.54 -7.74 4.00
N GLU A 133 13.60 -8.68 4.09
CA GLU A 133 13.08 -9.42 2.95
C GLU A 133 12.24 -8.56 2.00
N VAL A 134 11.44 -7.64 2.55
CA VAL A 134 10.69 -6.64 1.78
C VAL A 134 11.64 -5.72 1.03
N GLN A 135 12.71 -5.24 1.68
CA GLN A 135 13.72 -4.36 1.08
C GLN A 135 14.54 -5.04 -0.04
N ARG A 136 14.61 -6.38 -0.07
CA ARG A 136 15.24 -7.15 -1.15
C ARG A 136 14.38 -7.26 -2.42
N ARG A 137 13.09 -6.92 -2.34
CA ARG A 137 12.14 -7.02 -3.46
C ARG A 137 11.92 -5.67 -4.13
N SER A 138 11.58 -5.71 -5.41
CA SER A 138 11.42 -4.50 -6.24
C SER A 138 10.04 -3.88 -6.10
N PHE A 139 9.80 -3.19 -5.00
CA PHE A 139 8.62 -2.34 -4.82
C PHE A 139 8.80 -0.99 -5.54
N GLY A 140 7.69 -0.40 -6.02
CA GLY A 140 7.70 0.96 -6.57
C GLY A 140 7.70 1.99 -5.46
N SER A 141 6.87 1.75 -4.45
CA SER A 141 6.86 2.52 -3.21
C SER A 141 6.21 1.69 -2.10
N ILE A 142 6.73 1.84 -0.90
CA ILE A 142 6.08 1.41 0.34
C ILE A 142 5.75 2.70 1.09
N ILE A 143 4.54 2.80 1.61
CA ILE A 143 4.04 3.98 2.32
C ILE A 143 3.48 3.49 3.64
N ALA A 144 3.93 4.09 4.73
CA ALA A 144 3.41 3.81 6.06
C ALA A 144 2.46 4.93 6.47
N CYS A 145 1.18 4.60 6.56
CA CYS A 145 0.11 5.46 7.04
C CYS A 145 -0.04 5.27 8.56
N ALA A 146 0.49 6.22 9.32
CA ALA A 146 0.28 6.35 10.75
C ALA A 146 -1.19 6.71 11.03
N VAL A 147 -1.91 5.84 11.73
CA VAL A 147 -3.33 6.05 12.07
C VAL A 147 -3.43 6.53 13.50
N GLY A 148 -4.09 7.68 13.72
CA GLY A 148 -4.29 8.23 15.05
C GLY A 148 -3.02 8.76 15.74
N PRO A 149 -3.19 9.45 16.89
CA PRO A 149 -2.10 10.16 17.57
C PRO A 149 -1.10 9.25 18.29
N LYS A 150 -1.38 7.94 18.37
CA LYS A 150 -0.55 6.96 19.10
C LYS A 150 0.38 6.16 18.19
N ALA A 151 0.37 6.43 16.88
CA ALA A 151 1.18 5.70 15.91
C ALA A 151 2.68 5.74 16.25
N GLY A 152 3.30 4.56 16.32
CA GLY A 152 4.71 4.39 16.59
C GLY A 152 5.57 4.65 15.35
N HIS A 153 5.94 5.91 15.09
CA HIS A 153 6.62 6.33 13.86
C HIS A 153 8.00 5.68 13.67
N GLU A 154 8.73 5.39 14.75
CA GLU A 154 10.07 4.79 14.71
C GLU A 154 10.10 3.44 13.97
N HIS A 155 9.10 2.58 14.22
CA HIS A 155 9.03 1.28 13.56
C HIS A 155 8.64 1.39 12.09
N LEU A 156 7.76 2.35 11.76
CA LEU A 156 7.39 2.64 10.38
C LEU A 156 8.60 3.11 9.55
N LYS A 157 9.47 3.92 10.15
CA LYS A 157 10.71 4.41 9.54
C LYS A 157 11.72 3.30 9.24
N LEU A 158 11.66 2.16 9.94
CA LEU A 158 12.48 0.98 9.61
C LEU A 158 12.03 0.33 8.29
N LEU A 159 10.74 0.40 7.97
CA LEU A 159 10.18 -0.17 6.74
C LEU A 159 10.35 0.80 5.56
N THR A 160 10.04 2.09 5.75
CA THR A 160 10.11 3.11 4.69
C THR A 160 10.34 4.50 5.25
N ASP A 161 11.01 5.35 4.46
CA ASP A 161 11.14 6.80 4.67
C ASP A 161 9.83 7.57 4.41
N LYS A 162 8.84 6.95 3.75
CA LYS A 162 7.55 7.57 3.41
C LYS A 162 6.50 7.28 4.48
N VAL A 163 6.59 8.02 5.58
CA VAL A 163 5.60 7.98 6.67
C VAL A 163 4.66 9.18 6.57
N VAL A 164 3.36 8.90 6.59
CA VAL A 164 2.29 9.90 6.43
C VAL A 164 1.23 9.68 7.50
N ALA A 165 0.62 10.74 8.03
CA ALA A 165 -0.49 10.61 8.97
C ALA A 165 -1.81 10.43 8.19
N LEU A 166 -2.61 9.41 8.52
CA LEU A 166 -3.88 9.15 7.82
C LEU A 166 -4.86 10.32 7.95
N GLU A 167 -4.84 11.03 9.08
CA GLU A 167 -5.66 12.22 9.34
C GLU A 167 -5.36 13.38 8.36
N THR A 168 -4.15 13.41 7.82
CA THR A 168 -3.73 14.37 6.78
C THR A 168 -4.02 13.88 5.37
N LEU A 169 -4.39 12.61 5.21
CA LEU A 169 -4.77 12.02 3.93
C LEU A 169 -6.28 12.19 3.73
N ASP A 170 -6.70 13.38 3.34
CA ASP A 170 -8.06 13.59 2.85
C ASP A 170 -8.25 12.94 1.47
N SER A 171 -9.50 12.91 0.98
CA SER A 171 -9.82 12.38 -0.35
C SER A 171 -9.02 13.07 -1.47
N THR A 172 -8.65 14.34 -1.27
CA THR A 172 -7.83 15.14 -2.17
C THR A 172 -6.38 14.67 -2.19
N ALA A 173 -5.76 14.44 -1.03
CA ALA A 173 -4.39 13.97 -0.88
C ALA A 173 -4.23 12.53 -1.40
N PHE A 174 -5.20 11.64 -1.12
CA PHE A 174 -5.24 10.32 -1.76
C PHE A 174 -5.41 10.44 -3.28
N SER A 175 -6.36 11.24 -3.76
CA SER A 175 -6.53 11.45 -5.21
C SER A 175 -5.28 12.03 -5.87
N GLY A 176 -4.63 13.00 -5.24
CA GLY A 176 -3.37 13.60 -5.68
C GLY A 176 -2.24 12.58 -5.70
N PHE A 177 -2.09 11.78 -4.65
CA PHE A 177 -1.11 10.70 -4.59
C PHE A 177 -1.35 9.67 -5.70
N PHE A 178 -2.59 9.24 -5.89
CA PHE A 178 -2.90 8.24 -6.90
C PHE A 178 -2.86 8.80 -8.31
N LYS A 179 -3.20 10.07 -8.52
CA LYS A 179 -2.93 10.78 -9.79
C LYS A 179 -1.44 10.90 -10.05
N TRP A 180 -0.65 11.16 -9.02
CA TRP A 180 0.81 11.16 -9.11
C TRP A 180 1.34 9.78 -9.49
N VAL A 181 0.89 8.72 -8.81
CA VAL A 181 1.20 7.32 -9.16
C VAL A 181 0.76 7.01 -10.61
N SER A 182 -0.47 7.33 -10.98
CA SER A 182 -1.07 7.11 -12.30
C SER A 182 -0.27 7.85 -13.38
N ALA A 183 0.09 9.11 -13.13
CA ALA A 183 0.94 9.92 -14.01
C ALA A 183 2.37 9.36 -14.12
N SER A 184 2.93 8.84 -13.04
CA SER A 184 4.26 8.19 -13.06
C SER A 184 4.28 6.98 -13.97
N VAL A 185 3.22 6.19 -13.89
CA VAL A 185 3.00 4.97 -14.67
C VAL A 185 2.72 5.32 -16.14
N ALA A 186 1.97 6.40 -16.40
CA ALA A 186 1.72 6.92 -17.75
C ALA A 186 2.96 7.56 -18.40
N SER A 187 3.78 8.30 -17.64
CA SER A 187 5.03 8.91 -18.10
C SER A 187 6.12 7.87 -18.39
N GLY A 188 6.28 6.85 -17.53
CA GLY A 188 7.16 5.70 -17.80
C GLY A 188 6.70 4.82 -18.96
N SER A 189 5.42 4.92 -19.37
CA SER A 189 4.90 4.28 -20.58
C SER A 189 5.27 5.01 -21.87
N SER A 190 5.60 6.31 -21.79
CA SER A 190 5.86 7.18 -22.94
C SER A 190 7.34 7.32 -23.31
N SER A 191 8.28 6.97 -22.41
CA SER A 191 9.72 6.95 -22.71
C SER A 191 10.13 5.66 -23.45
N ALA A 192 9.54 5.44 -24.63
CA ALA A 192 10.04 4.49 -25.61
C ALA A 192 11.26 5.09 -26.32
N GLY A 193 12.40 5.17 -25.62
CA GLY A 193 13.62 5.68 -26.22
C GLY A 193 14.74 5.94 -25.22
N VAL A 194 15.61 4.95 -25.08
CA VAL A 194 17.02 5.07 -24.65
C VAL A 194 17.27 5.32 -23.15
N THR A 195 18.20 4.49 -22.64
CA THR A 195 18.92 4.52 -21.35
C THR A 195 18.22 4.00 -20.09
N THR A 196 18.86 2.96 -19.55
CA THR A 196 18.95 2.49 -18.16
C THR A 196 18.70 3.57 -17.09
N ASP A 197 17.92 3.19 -16.06
CA ASP A 197 17.83 3.80 -14.72
C ASP A 197 16.94 5.04 -14.45
N SER A 198 15.76 5.17 -15.07
CA SER A 198 14.76 6.12 -14.54
C SER A 198 13.33 5.57 -14.51
N ASP A 199 13.15 4.54 -13.69
CA ASP A 199 11.85 4.05 -13.17
C ASP A 199 11.45 4.85 -11.91
N THR A 200 11.88 6.12 -11.82
CA THR A 200 11.68 6.96 -10.63
C THR A 200 10.32 7.62 -10.69
N LEU A 201 9.48 7.32 -9.70
CA LEU A 201 8.26 8.09 -9.43
C LEU A 201 8.66 9.59 -9.28
N PRO A 202 7.87 10.56 -9.81
CA PRO A 202 8.07 11.99 -9.59
C PRO A 202 8.11 12.31 -8.09
N PRO A 203 8.46 13.51 -7.62
CA PRO A 203 8.26 13.84 -6.20
C PRO A 203 6.76 13.76 -5.83
N PRO A 204 6.40 13.23 -4.64
CA PRO A 204 5.01 13.19 -4.19
C PRO A 204 4.40 14.60 -4.17
N PRO A 205 3.09 14.74 -4.41
CA PRO A 205 2.44 16.05 -4.38
C PRO A 205 2.58 16.70 -2.98
N PRO A 206 2.67 18.04 -2.92
CA PRO A 206 2.91 18.78 -1.68
C PRO A 206 1.76 18.68 -0.66
N GLU A 207 0.59 18.16 -1.07
CA GLU A 207 -0.53 17.83 -0.19
C GLU A 207 -0.20 16.68 0.78
N ILE A 208 0.85 15.90 0.50
CA ILE A 208 1.29 14.78 1.34
C ILE A 208 2.32 15.32 2.32
N GLN A 209 1.86 15.66 3.52
CA GLN A 209 2.77 16.00 4.62
C GLN A 209 3.47 14.72 5.08
N LEU A 210 4.69 14.52 4.60
CA LEU A 210 5.61 13.55 5.18
C LEU A 210 5.87 13.96 6.63
N VAL A 211 5.57 13.07 7.56
CA VAL A 211 5.91 13.27 8.96
C VAL A 211 7.41 13.00 9.09
N LEU A 212 8.22 14.07 9.08
CA LEU A 212 9.67 14.02 9.30
C LEU A 212 10.00 13.50 10.71
#